data_AF-A0A8T2C2V5-F1
#
_entry.id   AF-A0A8T2C2V5-F1
#
_cell.length_a   1.000
_cell.length_b   1.000
_cell.length_c   1.000
_cell.angle_alpha   90.00
_cell.angle_beta   90.00
_cell.angle_gamma   90.00
#
_symmetry.space_group_name_H-M   'P 1'
#
loop_
_entity.id
_entity.type
_entity.pdbx_description
1 polymer ?
#
loop_
_entity_poly.entity_id
_entity_poly.type
_entity_poly.pdbx_seq_one_letter_code
_entity_poly.pdbx_strand_id
1 'polypeptide(L)'
;MATIEDSPTVFPAATPAAFEIGSLPTTEIPVDPLENDSTAPPKPVIITSPTVAGTYPVVLFFHGFYLRNYFYSDVLNHVASHGYILVAPQVHNFI
;
A
#
# COMPACT_ATOMS: atom_id res chain seq x y z
N MET A 1 -13.23 20.55 53.59
CA MET A 1 -12.75 20.86 52.23
C MET A 1 -12.10 19.57 51.73
N ALA A 2 -12.83 18.76 50.97
CA ALA A 2 -12.31 17.50 50.42
C ALA A 2 -12.14 17.70 48.91
N THR A 3 -10.91 17.63 48.45
CA THR A 3 -10.56 17.70 47.03
C THR A 3 -10.82 16.33 46.41
N ILE A 4 -11.80 16.25 45.52
CA ILE A 4 -12.00 15.09 44.66
C ILE A 4 -10.99 15.26 43.52
N GLU A 5 -9.92 14.46 43.54
CA GLU A 5 -9.00 14.38 42.40
C GLU A 5 -9.59 13.44 41.36
N ASP A 6 -10.17 14.03 40.32
CA ASP A 6 -10.57 13.33 39.10
C ASP A 6 -9.30 13.00 38.30
N SER A 7 -8.72 11.83 38.57
CA SER A 7 -7.60 11.31 37.78
C SER A 7 -8.17 10.71 36.50
N PRO A 8 -7.97 11.34 35.32
CA PRO A 8 -8.55 10.82 34.10
C PRO A 8 -7.94 9.45 33.82
N THR A 9 -8.77 8.41 33.84
CA THR A 9 -8.39 7.09 33.35
C THR A 9 -8.13 7.19 31.85
N VAL A 10 -6.86 7.39 31.49
CA VAL A 10 -6.41 7.31 30.10
C VAL A 10 -6.43 5.84 29.72
N PHE A 11 -7.51 5.40 29.08
CA PHE A 11 -7.49 4.12 28.36
C PHE A 11 -6.46 4.25 27.23
N PRO A 12 -5.50 3.33 27.08
CA PRO A 12 -4.67 3.31 25.89
C PRO A 12 -5.62 3.15 24.70
N ALA A 13 -5.64 4.16 23.82
CA ALA A 13 -6.41 4.08 22.58
C ALA A 13 -5.81 2.92 21.76
N ALA A 14 -6.48 1.77 21.75
CA ALA A 14 -6.07 0.65 20.93
C ALA A 14 -6.07 1.12 19.46
N THR A 15 -4.93 1.00 18.78
CA THR A 15 -4.86 1.29 17.35
C THR A 15 -5.87 0.39 16.63
N PRO A 16 -6.77 0.93 15.78
CA PRO A 16 -7.64 0.08 14.99
C PRO A 16 -6.80 -0.84 14.10
N ALA A 17 -7.14 -2.12 14.05
CA ALA A 17 -6.37 -3.13 13.32
C ALA A 17 -6.08 -2.77 11.85
N ALA A 18 -6.93 -1.96 11.22
CA ALA A 18 -6.76 -1.49 9.85
C ALA A 18 -5.51 -0.58 9.63
N PHE A 19 -4.95 0.00 10.69
CA PHE A 19 -3.75 0.83 10.64
C PHE A 19 -2.48 0.08 11.05
N GLU A 20 -2.60 -1.17 11.50
CA GLU A 20 -1.45 -2.04 11.80
C GLU A 20 -1.05 -2.81 10.54
N ILE A 21 0.23 -3.12 10.38
CA ILE A 21 0.70 -3.93 9.25
C ILE A 21 -0.01 -5.30 9.24
N GLY A 22 -0.40 -5.77 8.06
CA GLY A 22 -1.03 -7.06 7.88
C GLY A 22 -0.04 -8.22 8.10
N SER A 23 -0.57 -9.43 8.20
CA SER A 23 0.19 -10.62 8.58
C SER A 23 0.98 -11.27 7.43
N LEU A 24 0.72 -10.88 6.18
CA LEU A 24 1.35 -11.50 5.03
C LEU A 24 2.64 -10.76 4.65
N PRO A 25 3.77 -11.46 4.50
CA PRO A 25 4.96 -10.87 3.90
C PRO A 25 4.67 -10.49 2.44
N THR A 26 5.22 -9.36 2.01
CA THR A 26 4.97 -8.78 0.69
C THR A 26 6.28 -8.57 -0.07
N THR A 27 6.16 -8.41 -1.39
CA THR A 27 7.26 -8.02 -2.27
C THR A 27 6.78 -6.95 -3.23
N GLU A 28 7.70 -6.09 -3.67
CA GLU A 28 7.51 -5.17 -4.79
C GLU A 28 8.15 -5.75 -6.05
N ILE A 29 7.45 -5.62 -7.17
CA ILE A 29 7.86 -6.12 -8.48
C ILE A 29 7.75 -4.93 -9.45
N PRO A 30 8.86 -4.24 -9.76
CA PRO A 30 8.86 -3.22 -10.79
C PRO A 30 8.72 -3.88 -12.17
N VAL A 31 7.84 -3.34 -13.00
CA VAL A 31 7.61 -3.79 -14.38
C VAL A 31 7.71 -2.59 -15.29
N ASP A 32 8.76 -2.57 -16.10
CA ASP A 32 8.99 -1.52 -17.09
C ASP A 32 8.28 -1.81 -18.42
N PRO A 33 7.94 -0.76 -19.19
CA PRO A 33 7.46 -0.94 -20.54
C PRO A 33 8.56 -1.54 -21.42
N LEU A 34 8.18 -2.40 -22.36
CA LEU A 34 9.10 -2.99 -23.33
C LEU A 34 8.59 -2.73 -24.74
N GLU A 35 9.43 -2.13 -25.58
CA GLU A 35 9.10 -1.90 -26.99
C GLU A 35 8.93 -3.23 -27.72
N ASN A 36 7.85 -3.36 -28.50
CA ASN A 36 7.49 -4.55 -29.28
C ASN A 36 7.05 -5.78 -28.45
N ASP A 37 6.75 -5.61 -27.16
CA ASP A 37 6.09 -6.64 -26.35
C ASP A 37 4.66 -6.18 -26.00
N SER A 38 3.66 -6.81 -26.62
CA SER A 38 2.24 -6.52 -26.35
C SER A 38 1.77 -6.96 -24.96
N THR A 39 2.56 -7.76 -24.24
CA THR A 39 2.27 -8.23 -22.88
C THR A 39 2.85 -7.32 -21.79
N ALA A 40 3.79 -6.45 -22.16
CA ALA A 40 4.36 -5.45 -21.27
C ALA A 40 3.36 -4.30 -21.01
N PRO A 41 3.42 -3.66 -19.83
CA PRO A 41 2.56 -2.52 -19.54
C PRO A 41 2.96 -1.31 -20.41
N PRO A 42 2.01 -0.41 -20.74
CA PRO A 42 2.29 0.77 -21.57
C PRO A 42 3.11 1.86 -20.85
N LYS A 43 3.26 1.75 -19.53
CA LYS A 43 3.98 2.66 -18.62
C LYS A 43 4.67 1.83 -17.54
N PRO A 44 5.69 2.35 -16.85
CA PRO A 44 6.25 1.68 -15.67
C PRO A 44 5.16 1.41 -14.63
N VAL A 45 5.15 0.21 -14.05
CA VAL A 45 4.20 -0.23 -13.04
C VAL A 45 4.96 -0.78 -11.84
N ILE A 46 4.48 -0.51 -10.63
CA ILE A 46 4.92 -1.23 -9.43
C ILE A 46 3.80 -2.17 -9.02
N ILE A 47 4.11 -3.45 -8.91
CA ILE A 47 3.18 -4.45 -8.37
C ILE A 47 3.63 -4.81 -6.97
N THR A 48 2.78 -4.62 -5.97
CA THR A 48 3.03 -5.05 -4.59
C THR A 48 2.10 -6.21 -4.24
N SER A 49 2.65 -7.37 -3.86
CA SER A 49 1.85 -8.57 -3.63
C SER A 49 2.34 -9.38 -2.43
N PRO A 50 1.45 -10.15 -1.76
CA PRO A 50 1.86 -11.21 -0.84
C PRO A 50 2.83 -12.20 -1.49
N THR A 51 3.82 -12.67 -0.75
CA THR A 51 4.73 -13.74 -1.21
C THR A 51 4.18 -15.14 -0.94
N VAL A 52 3.15 -15.23 -0.10
CA VAL A 52 2.46 -16.49 0.22
C VAL A 52 1.51 -16.86 -0.92
N ALA A 53 1.65 -18.07 -1.45
CA ALA A 53 0.79 -18.57 -2.52
C ALA A 53 -0.70 -18.54 -2.12
N GLY A 54 -1.52 -18.00 -3.01
CA GLY A 54 -2.95 -17.81 -2.77
C GLY A 54 -3.61 -17.04 -3.91
N THR A 55 -4.93 -16.89 -3.84
CA THR A 55 -5.69 -16.01 -4.72
C THR A 55 -6.08 -14.78 -3.94
N TYR A 56 -5.70 -13.60 -4.43
CA TYR A 56 -5.94 -12.33 -3.78
C TYR A 56 -6.68 -11.37 -4.73
N PRO A 57 -7.59 -10.53 -4.24
CA PRO A 57 -8.18 -9.46 -5.03
C PRO A 57 -7.10 -8.49 -5.54
N VAL A 58 -7.27 -8.01 -6.77
CA VAL A 58 -6.38 -7.05 -7.42
C VAL A 58 -6.97 -5.65 -7.30
N VAL A 59 -6.16 -4.68 -6.88
CA VAL A 59 -6.53 -3.28 -6.74
C VAL A 59 -5.61 -2.44 -7.63
N LEU A 60 -6.22 -1.67 -8.53
CA LEU A 60 -5.52 -0.69 -9.35
C LEU A 60 -5.41 0.63 -8.58
N PHE A 61 -4.19 1.04 -8.27
CA PHE A 61 -3.89 2.24 -7.50
C PHE A 61 -3.30 3.34 -8.40
N PHE A 62 -3.85 4.55 -8.32
CA PHE A 62 -3.35 5.71 -9.04
C PHE A 62 -2.82 6.77 -8.08
N HIS A 63 -1.61 7.26 -8.35
CA HIS A 63 -1.02 8.37 -7.60
C HIS A 63 -1.64 9.72 -8.01
N GLY A 64 -1.47 10.74 -7.17
CA GLY A 64 -1.92 12.11 -7.46
C GLY A 64 -1.09 12.85 -8.52
N PHE A 65 -1.51 14.06 -8.85
CA PHE A 65 -0.85 14.94 -9.82
C PHE A 65 0.61 15.27 -9.42
N TYR A 66 1.55 15.20 -10.38
CA TYR A 66 3.01 15.40 -10.18
C TYR A 66 3.73 14.41 -9.25
N LEU A 67 3.08 13.31 -8.85
CA LEU A 67 3.71 12.30 -7.98
C LEU A 67 4.25 11.12 -8.78
N ARG A 68 5.07 10.30 -8.11
CA ARG A 68 5.59 9.04 -8.65
C ARG A 68 4.95 7.88 -7.90
N ASN A 69 4.71 6.77 -8.59
CA ASN A 69 4.07 5.59 -8.01
C ASN A 69 4.81 5.04 -6.77
N TYR A 70 6.16 5.05 -6.76
CA TYR A 70 6.96 4.59 -5.62
C TYR A 70 6.90 5.48 -4.38
N PHE A 71 6.35 6.70 -4.46
CA PHE A 71 6.12 7.52 -3.25
C PHE A 71 5.09 6.90 -2.31
N TYR A 72 4.33 5.92 -2.78
CA TYR A 72 3.29 5.24 -2.03
C TYR A 72 3.69 3.85 -1.53
N SER A 73 4.97 3.44 -1.67
CA SER A 73 5.45 2.10 -1.31
C SER A 73 4.97 1.64 0.08
N ASP A 74 5.03 2.49 1.10
CA ASP A 74 4.56 2.13 2.45
C ASP A 74 3.07 1.79 2.49
N VAL A 75 2.22 2.57 1.79
CA VAL A 75 0.78 2.31 1.74
C VAL A 75 0.46 1.09 0.89
N LEU A 76 1.18 0.89 -0.21
CA LEU A 76 1.01 -0.27 -1.09
C LEU A 76 1.41 -1.55 -0.35
N ASN A 77 2.52 -1.51 0.39
CA ASN A 77 2.98 -2.59 1.26
C ASN A 77 1.95 -2.89 2.36
N HIS A 78 1.47 -1.85 3.03
CA HIS A 78 0.45 -1.96 4.07
C HIS A 78 -0.81 -2.67 3.57
N VAL A 79 -1.39 -2.21 2.46
CA VAL A 79 -2.59 -2.84 1.92
C VAL A 79 -2.30 -4.25 1.40
N ALA A 80 -1.15 -4.47 0.75
CA ALA A 80 -0.77 -5.79 0.25
C ALA A 80 -0.63 -6.83 1.38
N SER A 81 -0.08 -6.43 2.54
CA SER A 81 0.11 -7.31 3.70
C SER A 81 -1.20 -7.81 4.31
N HIS A 82 -2.34 -7.17 3.97
CA HIS A 82 -3.69 -7.61 4.33
C HIS A 82 -4.32 -8.58 3.31
N GLY A 83 -3.59 -8.99 2.28
CA GLY A 83 -4.06 -9.96 1.29
C GLY A 83 -4.65 -9.33 0.04
N TYR A 84 -4.00 -8.30 -0.49
CA TYR A 84 -4.35 -7.68 -1.78
C TYR A 84 -3.15 -7.66 -2.71
N ILE A 85 -3.38 -7.72 -4.02
CA ILE A 85 -2.36 -7.42 -5.04
C ILE A 85 -2.59 -5.99 -5.50
N LEU A 86 -1.60 -5.12 -5.31
CA LEU A 86 -1.66 -3.71 -5.66
C LEU A 86 -0.92 -3.52 -6.97
N VAL A 87 -1.59 -2.96 -7.96
CA VAL A 87 -0.99 -2.58 -9.25
C VAL A 87 -0.97 -1.06 -9.31
N ALA A 88 0.22 -0.46 -9.33
CA ALA A 88 0.41 0.99 -9.28
C ALA A 88 1.16 1.49 -10.54
N PRO A 89 0.44 1.79 -11.63
CA PRO A 89 1.03 2.38 -12.83
C PRO A 89 1.52 3.81 -12.60
N GLN A 90 2.59 4.19 -13.28
CA GLN A 90 2.99 5.59 -13.45
C GLN A 90 2.05 6.24 -14.47
N VAL A 91 1.19 7.15 -14.01
CA VAL A 91 0.13 7.75 -14.84
C VAL A 91 0.66 8.91 -15.69
N HIS A 92 1.61 9.67 -15.14
CA HIS A 92 2.20 10.84 -15.80
C HIS A 92 3.71 10.74 -15.86
N ASN A 93 4.28 10.87 -17.06
CA ASN A 93 5.71 11.10 -17.22
C ASN A 93 5.86 12.61 -17.38
N PHE A 94 6.08 13.33 -16.29
CA PHE A 94 6.62 14.68 -16.43
C PHE A 94 8.11 14.52 -16.75
N ILE A 95 8.41 14.92 -17.98
CA ILE A 95 9.69 15.06 -18.68
C ILE A 95 10.91 15.08 -17.76
#